data_AF-A0A2E3I0Z7-F1
#
_entry.id   AF-A0A2E3I0Z7-F1
#
_cell.length_a   1.000
_cell.length_b   1.000
_cell.length_c   1.000
_cell.angle_alpha   90.00
_cell.angle_beta   90.00
_cell.angle_gamma   90.00
#
_symmetry.space_group_name_H-M   'P 1'
#
loop_
_entity.id
_entity.type
_entity.pdbx_description
1 polymer ?
#
loop_
_entity_poly.entity_id
_entity_poly.type
_entity_poly.pdbx_seq_one_letter_code
_entity_poly.pdbx_strand_id
1 'polypeptide(L)' 'MQFNEVKFQSFKSRTYLGSPSIIRLLDGDLLVTHDYFGRGCPRNHEDEEHLTSVYRSGDNGESWSNITHIS' A
#
# COMPACT_ATOMS: atom_id res chain seq x y z
N MET A 1 21.99 4.79 -5.09
CA MET A 1 20.55 5.06 -4.94
C MET A 1 20.03 4.04 -3.95
N GLN A 2 19.44 4.49 -2.84
CA GLN A 2 18.78 3.60 -1.88
C GLN A 2 17.31 3.51 -2.27
N PHE A 3 16.81 2.29 -2.50
CA PHE A 3 15.40 2.07 -2.80
C PHE A 3 14.65 1.81 -1.50
N ASN A 4 13.64 2.64 -1.23
CA ASN A 4 12.77 2.51 -0.07
C ASN A 4 11.46 1.86 -0.53
N GLU A 5 11.39 0.54 -0.43
CA GLU A 5 10.23 -0.24 -0.87
C GLU A 5 9.14 -0.24 0.20
N VAL A 6 7.93 0.18 -0.18
CA VAL A 6 6.75 0.14 0.71
C VAL A 6 6.13 -1.25 0.73
N LYS A 7 5.96 -1.85 -0.46
CA LYS A 7 5.37 -3.17 -0.63
C LYS A 7 5.85 -3.84 -1.92
N PHE A 8 6.35 -5.05 -1.78
CA PHE A 8 6.54 -5.97 -2.90
C PHE A 8 5.30 -6.86 -3.11
N GLN A 9 4.92 -7.06 -4.36
CA GLN A 9 3.93 -8.06 -4.76
C GLN A 9 4.51 -8.91 -5.90
N SER A 10 4.63 -10.22 -5.66
CA SER A 10 5.14 -11.12 -6.69
C SER A 10 4.13 -11.26 -7.84
N PHE A 11 4.57 -11.11 -9.09
CA PHE A 11 3.74 -11.36 -10.28
C PHE A 11 3.11 -12.76 -10.29
N LYS A 12 3.73 -13.75 -9.62
CA LYS A 12 3.20 -15.12 -9.52
C LYS A 12 1.85 -15.19 -8.81
N SER A 13 1.56 -14.23 -7.94
CA SER A 13 0.27 -14.12 -7.24
C SER A 13 -0.88 -13.70 -8.16
N ARG A 14 -0.57 -13.14 -9.35
CA ARG A 14 -1.54 -12.48 -10.24
C ARG A 14 -2.32 -11.31 -9.58
N THR A 15 -1.87 -10.89 -8.41
CA THR A 15 -2.23 -9.63 -7.77
C THR A 15 -1.20 -8.58 -8.14
N TYR A 16 -1.66 -7.38 -8.44
CA TYR A 16 -0.86 -6.26 -8.89
C TYR A 16 -1.08 -5.07 -7.96
N LEU A 17 -0.06 -4.21 -7.86
CA LEU A 17 -0.11 -2.97 -7.08
C LEU A 17 -0.19 -1.76 -8.01
N GLY A 18 -0.94 -0.74 -7.62
CA GLY A 18 -1.05 0.49 -8.41
C GLY A 18 -1.87 1.56 -7.71
N SER A 19 -2.26 2.59 -8.46
CA SER A 19 -2.81 3.84 -7.91
C SER A 19 -1.97 4.41 -6.75
N PRO A 20 -0.63 4.53 -6.88
CA PRO A 20 0.19 4.97 -5.76
C PRO A 20 -0.16 6.42 -5.39
N SER A 21 -0.35 6.66 -4.09
CA SER A 21 -0.48 8.01 -3.53
C SER A 21 0.45 8.17 -2.33
N ILE A 22 0.94 9.39 -2.11
CA ILE A 22 1.79 9.74 -0.97
C ILE A 22 1.47 11.14 -0.46
N ILE A 23 1.45 11.31 0.86
CA ILE A 23 1.33 12.60 1.52
C ILE A 23 2.22 12.65 2.76
N ARG A 24 2.67 13.85 3.13
CA ARG A 24 3.28 14.13 4.44
C ARG A 24 2.25 14.75 5.37
N LEU A 25 2.07 14.17 6.53
CA LEU A 25 1.17 14.66 7.57
C LEU A 25 1.80 15.85 8.34
N LEU A 26 0.99 16.54 9.14
CA LEU A 26 1.43 17.71 9.91
C LEU A 26 2.49 17.37 10.98
N ASP A 27 2.51 16.13 11.46
CA ASP A 27 3.51 15.62 12.41
C ASP A 27 4.83 15.20 11.73
N GLY A 28 4.89 15.29 10.39
CA GLY A 28 6.08 14.98 9.59
C GLY A 28 6.09 13.58 9.00
N ASP A 29 5.19 12.69 9.43
CA ASP A 29 5.13 11.31 8.96
C ASP A 29 4.67 11.23 7.50
N LEU A 30 5.13 10.20 6.80
CA LEU A 30 4.67 9.87 5.47
C LEU A 30 3.51 8.87 5.55
N LEU A 31 2.46 9.12 4.78
CA LEU A 31 1.37 8.19 4.55
C LEU A 31 1.35 7.82 3.06
N VAL A 32 1.28 6.53 2.77
CA VAL A 32 1.23 5.99 1.40
C VAL A 32 0.02 5.09 1.25
N THR A 33 -0.61 5.14 0.08
CA THR A 33 -1.60 4.14 -0.32
C THR A 33 -1.25 3.52 -1.66
N HIS A 34 -1.76 2.31 -1.88
CA HIS A 34 -1.85 1.67 -3.18
C HIS A 34 -3.04 0.72 -3.18
N ASP A 35 -3.52 0.38 -4.37
CA ASP A 35 -4.60 -0.59 -4.57
C ASP A 35 -4.03 -1.96 -4.93
N TYR A 36 -4.75 -3.00 -4.53
CA TYR A 36 -4.62 -4.36 -5.05
C TYR A 36 -5.64 -4.57 -6.18
N PHE A 37 -5.14 -4.97 -7.35
CA PHE A 37 -5.98 -5.33 -8.49
C PHE A 37 -5.53 -6.64 -9.14
N GLY A 38 -6.37 -7.16 -10.04
CA GLY A 38 -6.16 -8.43 -10.72
C GLY A 38 -7.04 -9.54 -10.16
N ARG A 39 -7.19 -10.61 -10.94
CA ARG A 39 -8.06 -11.74 -10.58
C ARG A 39 -7.55 -12.45 -9.33
N GLY A 40 -8.41 -12.59 -8.33
CA GLY A 40 -8.07 -13.22 -7.05
C GLY A 40 -7.21 -12.35 -6.13
N CYS A 41 -7.19 -11.03 -6.34
CA CYS A 41 -6.57 -10.12 -5.38
C CYS A 41 -7.34 -10.10 -4.04
N PRO A 42 -6.72 -9.62 -2.95
CA PRO A 42 -7.39 -9.44 -1.67
C PRO A 42 -8.73 -8.71 -1.81
N ARG A 43 -9.74 -9.21 -1.11
CA ARG A 43 -11.10 -8.68 -1.19
C ARG A 43 -11.34 -7.60 -0.14
N ASN A 44 -12.19 -6.65 -0.46
CA ASN A 44 -12.69 -5.67 0.50
C ASN A 44 -13.74 -6.26 1.46
N HIS A 45 -14.27 -5.39 2.32
CA HIS A 45 -15.32 -5.71 3.27
C HIS A 45 -16.68 -6.00 2.60
N GLU A 46 -16.87 -5.60 1.34
CA GLU A 46 -18.03 -5.91 0.50
C GLU A 46 -17.84 -7.19 -0.35
N ASP A 47 -16.77 -7.96 -0.09
CA ASP A 47 -16.43 -9.16 -0.83
C ASP A 47 -16.17 -8.89 -2.34
N GLU A 48 -15.57 -7.76 -2.69
CA GLU A 48 -15.15 -7.44 -4.07
C GLU A 48 -13.62 -7.55 -4.21
N GLU A 49 -13.12 -7.94 -5.38
CA GLU A 49 -11.69 -8.03 -5.70
C GLU A 49 -11.07 -6.64 -5.91
N HIS A 50 -11.00 -5.86 -4.84
CA HIS A 50 -10.39 -4.54 -4.80
C HIS A 50 -10.09 -4.19 -3.34
N LEU A 51 -8.87 -3.76 -3.03
CA LEU A 51 -8.51 -3.39 -1.66
C LEU A 51 -7.40 -2.35 -1.68
N THR A 52 -7.58 -1.25 -0.93
CA THR A 52 -6.54 -0.23 -0.76
C THR A 52 -5.79 -0.48 0.55
N SER A 53 -4.47 -0.58 0.50
CA SER A 53 -3.63 -0.62 1.70
C SER A 53 -3.14 0.76 2.08
N VAL A 54 -3.04 1.02 3.39
CA VAL A 54 -2.46 2.25 3.94
C VAL A 54 -1.20 1.92 4.72
N TYR A 55 -0.09 2.60 4.41
CA TYR A 55 1.19 2.47 5.09
C TYR A 55 1.63 3.81 5.68
N ARG A 56 2.34 3.76 6.81
CA ARG A 56 2.92 4.94 7.46
C ARG A 56 4.40 4.75 7.72
N SER A 57 5.16 5.83 7.62
CA SER A 57 6.57 5.91 8.01
C SER A 57 6.81 7.15 8.87
N GLY A 58 7.40 6.95 10.04
CA GLY A 58 7.86 8.04 10.94
C GLY A 58 9.34 8.36 10.80
N ASP A 59 10.05 7.66 9.92
CA ASP A 59 11.50 7.77 9.68
C ASP A 59 11.80 8.24 8.25
N ASN A 60 10.92 9.08 7.70
CA ASN A 60 11.06 9.68 6.36
C ASN A 60 11.23 8.65 5.22
N GLY A 61 10.59 7.50 5.35
CA GLY A 61 10.49 6.46 4.33
C GLY A 61 11.55 5.36 4.45
N GLU A 62 12.37 5.33 5.51
CA GLU A 62 13.34 4.25 5.74
C GLU A 62 12.65 2.92 6.07
N SER A 63 11.56 2.97 6.87
CA SER A 63 10.72 1.82 7.18
C SER A 63 9.24 2.15 7.07
N TRP A 64 8.43 1.13 6.74
CA TRP A 64 6.99 1.27 6.51
C TRP A 64 6.21 0.27 7.33
N SER A 65 5.19 0.75 8.03
CA SER A 65 4.22 -0.09 8.75
C SER A 65 2.89 -0.09 8.01
N ASN A 66 2.33 -1.28 7.76
CA ASN A 66 0.95 -1.39 7.29
C ASN A 66 0.01 -1.01 8.44
N ILE A 67 -0.82 0.00 8.25
CA ILE A 67 -1.71 0.52 9.29
C ILE A 67 -3.09 -0.14 9.20
N THR A 68 -3.64 -0.19 7.99
CA THR A 68 -4.96 -0.78 7.75
C THR A 68 -5.17 -1.04 6.26
N HIS A 69 -6.32 -1.64 5.96
CA HIS A 69 -6.88 -1.74 4.63
C HIS A 69 -8.23 -1.03 4.59
N ILE A 70 -8.53 -0.36 3.48
CA ILE A 70 -9.80 0.33 3.25
C ILE A 70 -10.37 -0.09 1.89
N SER A 71 -11.67 0.12 1.73
CA SER A 71 -12.39 0.09 0.45
C SER A 71 -13.68 0.86 0.58
#